data_AF-C5CHT3-F1
#
_entry.id   AF-C5CHT3-F1
#
_cell.length_a   1.000
_cell.length_b   1.000
_cell.length_c   1.000
_cell.angle_alpha   90.00
_cell.angle_beta   90.00
_cell.angle_gamma   90.00
#
_symmetry.space_group_name_H-M   'P 1'
#
loop_
_entity.id
_entity.type
_entity.pdbx_description
1 polymer ?
#
loop_
_entity_poly.entity_id
_entity_poly.type
_entity_poly.pdbx_seq_one_letter_code
_entity_poly.pdbx_strand_id
1 'polypeptide(L)' 'MIYTTNPIESLNSQLRKVTKNRGVFPNDMALMKLAYLAINNITRKWTVRINEWDKILATLMIEFDWVKSYV' A
#
# COMPACT_ATOMS: atom_id res chain seq x y z
N MET A 1 10.40 3.87 -9.82
CA MET A 1 9.41 3.45 -8.79
C MET A 1 7.98 3.35 -9.31
N ILE A 2 7.56 4.20 -10.26
CA ILE A 2 6.21 4.11 -10.85
C ILE A 2 6.05 2.85 -11.72
N TYR A 3 7.11 2.42 -12.41
CA TYR A 3 7.11 1.24 -13.29
C TYR A 3 7.36 -0.11 -12.58
N THR A 4 7.52 -0.13 -11.24
CA THR A 4 7.73 -1.37 -10.50
C THR A 4 6.39 -1.90 -9.99
N THR A 5 5.97 -3.08 -10.43
CA THR A 5 4.72 -3.73 -9.98
C THR A 5 4.84 -4.38 -8.60
N ASN A 6 6.07 -4.60 -8.11
CA ASN A 6 6.37 -5.27 -6.84
C ASN A 6 5.52 -4.82 -5.63
N PRO A 7 5.28 -3.51 -5.39
CA PRO A 7 4.47 -3.08 -4.24
C PRO A 7 3.00 -3.55 -4.34
N ILE A 8 2.41 -3.45 -5.53
CA ILE A 8 1.02 -3.83 -5.80
C ILE A 8 0.88 -5.35 -5.77
N GLU A 9 1.80 -6.07 -6.41
CA GLU A 9 1.81 -7.54 -6.42
C GLU A 9 2.02 -8.12 -5.01
N SER A 10 2.90 -7.53 -4.21
CA SER A 10 3.15 -7.93 -2.82
C SER A 10 1.89 -7.77 -1.95
N LEU A 11 1.17 -6.66 -2.10
CA LEU A 11 -0.11 -6.44 -1.41
C LEU A 11 -1.15 -7.50 -1.84
N ASN A 12 -1.33 -7.68 -3.15
CA ASN A 12 -2.29 -8.62 -3.71
C ASN A 12 -2.00 -10.07 -3.31
N SER A 13 -0.73 -10.47 -3.28
CA SER A 13 -0.30 -11.79 -2.83
C SER A 13 -0.65 -12.05 -1.37
N GLN A 14 -0.42 -11.06 -0.50
CA GLN A 14 -0.77 -11.18 0.92
C GLN A 14 -2.30 -11.20 1.14
N LEU A 15 -3.06 -10.41 0.40
CA LEU A 15 -4.52 -10.45 0.42
C LEU A 15 -5.06 -11.82 -0.03
N ARG A 16 -4.53 -12.37 -1.14
CA ARG A 16 -4.88 -13.72 -1.59
C ARG A 16 -4.55 -14.78 -0.53
N LYS A 17 -3.43 -14.65 0.18
CA LYS A 17 -3.03 -15.59 1.23
C LYS A 17 -4.03 -15.63 2.39
N VAL A 18 -4.56 -14.47 2.81
CA VAL A 18 -5.52 -14.41 3.92
C VAL A 18 -6.93 -14.82 3.51
N THR A 19 -7.30 -14.67 2.24
CA THR A 19 -8.61 -15.08 1.73
C THR A 19 -8.66 -16.53 1.23
N LYS A 20 -7.52 -17.15 0.89
CA LYS A 20 -7.43 -18.51 0.31
C LYS A 20 -8.20 -19.59 1.09
N ASN A 21 -8.23 -19.47 2.42
CA ASN A 21 -8.87 -20.46 3.29
C ASN A 21 -10.31 -20.09 3.69
N ARG A 22 -10.86 -18.99 3.15
CA ARG A 22 -12.23 -18.53 3.42
C ARG A 22 -13.05 -18.57 2.14
N GLY A 23 -13.79 -19.67 1.93
CA GLY A 23 -14.56 -19.90 0.71
C GLY A 23 -15.84 -19.06 0.59
N VAL A 24 -16.50 -18.73 1.70
CA VAL A 24 -17.72 -17.91 1.74
C VAL A 24 -17.67 -16.98 2.93
N PHE A 25 -18.04 -15.71 2.72
CA PHE A 25 -18.20 -14.72 3.79
C PHE A 25 -19.68 -14.61 4.16
N PRO A 26 -20.02 -14.48 5.45
CA PRO A 26 -21.41 -14.39 5.90
C PRO A 26 -22.10 -13.08 5.50
N ASN A 27 -21.33 -12.02 5.23
CA ASN A 27 -21.78 -10.73 4.67
C ASN A 27 -20.57 -9.91 4.22
N ASP A 28 -20.83 -8.83 3.48
CA ASP A 28 -19.78 -7.93 2.95
C ASP A 28 -18.98 -7.25 4.05
N MET A 29 -19.59 -6.96 5.21
CA MET A 29 -18.88 -6.35 6.34
C MET A 29 -17.80 -7.29 6.91
N ALA A 30 -18.05 -8.60 6.94
CA ALA A 30 -17.06 -9.59 7.38
C ALA A 30 -15.86 -9.65 6.41
N LEU A 31 -16.13 -9.54 5.10
CA LEU A 31 -15.08 -9.42 4.09
C LEU A 31 -14.25 -8.15 4.28
N MET A 32 -14.91 -7.00 4.43
CA MET A 32 -14.24 -5.70 4.62
C MET A 32 -13.41 -5.67 5.90
N LYS A 33 -13.91 -6.23 7.00
CA LYS A 33 -13.14 -6.35 8.26
C LYS A 33 -11.89 -7.20 8.08
N LEU A 34 -11.98 -8.33 7.37
CA LEU A 34 -10.81 -9.16 7.09
C LEU A 34 -9.78 -8.41 6.25
N ALA A 35 -10.22 -7.74 5.18
CA ALA A 35 -9.35 -6.94 4.32
C ALA A 35 -8.66 -5.83 5.11
N TYR A 36 -9.41 -5.10 5.95
CA TYR A 36 -8.86 -4.06 6.83
C TYR A 36 -7.78 -4.60 7.77
N LEU A 37 -8.06 -5.72 8.46
CA LEU A 37 -7.09 -6.33 9.38
C LEU A 37 -5.83 -6.81 8.65
N ALA A 38 -6.00 -7.38 7.45
CA ALA A 38 -4.89 -7.81 6.62
C ALA A 38 -4.02 -6.63 6.19
N ILE A 39 -4.62 -5.56 5.67
CA ILE A 39 -3.91 -4.33 5.28
C ILE A 39 -3.18 -3.74 6.49
N ASN A 40 -3.85 -3.60 7.64
CA ASN A 40 -3.21 -3.07 8.86
C ASN A 40 -1.96 -3.89 9.26
N ASN A 41 -2.02 -5.21 9.14
CA ASN A 41 -0.87 -6.07 9.42
C ASN A 41 0.27 -5.91 8.39
N ILE A 42 -0.08 -5.68 7.11
CA ILE A 42 0.88 -5.41 6.05
C ILE A 42 1.57 -4.06 6.29
N THR A 43 0.78 -3.02 6.57
CA THR A 43 1.27 -1.66 6.82
C THR A 43 2.24 -1.60 8.00
N ARG A 44 2.02 -2.41 9.04
CA ARG A 44 2.97 -2.52 10.18
C ARG A 44 4.37 -2.98 9.75
N LYS A 45 4.51 -3.69 8.63
CA LYS A 45 5.81 -4.13 8.09
C LYS A 45 6.40 -3.15 7.08
N TRP A 46 5.61 -2.17 6.61
CA TRP A 46 6.04 -1.16 5.66
C TRP A 46 6.71 0.02 6.37
N THR A 47 7.80 -0.28 7.09
CA THR A 47 8.58 0.71 7.83
C THR A 47 9.78 1.23 7.05
N VAL A 48 10.12 0.58 5.95
CA VAL A 48 11.29 0.92 5.12
C VAL A 48 11.02 2.21 4.36
N ARG A 49 11.92 3.19 4.52
CA ARG A 49 11.89 4.43 3.73
C ARG A 49 12.17 4.10 2.26
N ILE A 50 11.48 4.80 1.37
CA ILE A 50 11.75 4.77 -0.07
C ILE A 50 13.20 5.24 -0.31
N ASN A 51 13.96 4.43 -1.05
CA ASN A 51 15.32 4.81 -1.44
C ASN A 51 15.32 6.11 -2.24
N GLU A 52 16.24 7.01 -1.91
CA GLU A 52 16.41 8.31 -2.56
C GLU A 52 15.16 9.22 -2.53
N TRP A 53 14.28 9.04 -1.54
CA TRP A 53 13.07 9.86 -1.39
C TRP A 53 13.34 11.36 -1.44
N ASP A 54 14.44 11.83 -0.85
CA ASP A 54 14.79 13.26 -0.82
C ASP A 54 15.04 13.82 -2.23
N LYS A 55 15.67 13.03 -3.13
CA LYS A 55 15.88 13.43 -4.53
C LYS A 55 14.56 13.45 -5.30
N ILE A 56 13.72 12.43 -5.10
CA ILE A 56 12.41 12.34 -5.73
C ILE A 56 11.54 13.52 -5.31
N LEU A 57 11.53 13.84 -4.02
CA LEU A 57 10.77 14.96 -3.46
C LEU A 57 11.24 16.31 -4.03
N ALA A 58 12.56 16.53 -4.12
CA ALA A 58 13.10 17.74 -4.71
C ALA A 58 12.64 17.93 -6.17
N THR A 59 12.68 16.86 -6.97
CA THR A 59 12.17 16.90 -8.36
C THR A 59 10.67 17.19 -8.39
N LEU A 60 9.87 16.56 -7.51
CA LEU A 60 8.43 16.81 -7.44
C LEU A 60 8.11 18.26 -7.02
N MET A 61 8.89 18.86 -6.13
CA MET A 61 8.70 20.26 -5.71
C MET A 61 9.01 21.27 -6.83
N ILE A 62 9.92 20.92 -7.75
CA ILE A 62 10.23 21.76 -8.90
C ILE A 62 9.12 21.65 -9.95
N GLU A 63 8.65 20.43 -10.22
CA GLU A 63 7.65 20.16 -11.26
C GLU A 63 6.23 20.58 -10.84
N PHE A 64 5.91 20.46 -9.56
CA PHE A 64 4.57 20.67 -9.04
C PHE A 64 4.57 21.69 -7.90
N ASP A 65 4.21 22.94 -8.20
CA ASP A 65 4.17 24.03 -7.21
C ASP A 65 3.25 23.73 -6.02
N TRP A 66 2.14 23.03 -6.23
CA TRP A 66 1.21 22.66 -5.17
C TRP A 66 1.82 21.71 -4.14
N VAL A 67 2.85 20.94 -4.49
CA VAL A 67 3.49 20.01 -3.55
C VAL A 67 4.13 20.76 -2.39
N LYS A 68 4.59 22.01 -2.62
CA LYS A 68 5.18 22.87 -1.59
C LYS A 68 4.20 23.22 -0.46
N SER A 69 2.89 23.10 -0.66
CA SER A 69 1.91 23.37 0.40
C SER A 69 1.66 22.18 1.34
N TYR A 70 2.13 20.98 0.97
CA TYR A 70 1.91 19.73 1.72
C TYR A 70 3.16 19.26 2.48
N VAL A 71 4.29 19.90 2.25
CA VAL A 71 5.56 19.66 2.94
C VAL A 71 5.81 20.82 3.89
#